data_AF-A0A7R9WKG9-F1
#
_entry.id   AF-A0A7R9WKG9-F1
#
_cell.length_a   1.000
_cell.length_b   1.000
_cell.length_c   1.000
_cell.angle_alpha   90.00
_cell.angle_beta   90.00
_cell.angle_gamma   90.00
#
_symmetry.space_group_name_H-M   'P 1'
#
loop_
_entity.id
_entity.type
_entity.pdbx_description
1 polymer ?
#
loop_
_entity_poly.entity_id
_entity_poly.type
_entity_poly.pdbx_seq_one_letter_code
_entity_poly.pdbx_strand_id
1 'polypeptide(L)'
;EEEEEDDDDDEESDSEDDVPLASLKSPAKGKKAAAGKRNEKKPAAKKKTAAKPKKKAAAKTKKKANGSKQVAANSSSSSEPTTASGHMYAKSDKGKLIQSVLCRWWYVVTWPDLAAIPPVPRHYDALDGFPGVYVCTSGDDVGKILDHRDPATCPCFSNFAKKTSEELVEMLVTAIANQKEQLIDAEGEGTATERELDQLERWARKLDTAKADREAGRVLKAAKMVI
;
A
#
# COMPACT_ATOMS: atom_id res chain seq x y z
N GLU A 1 43.21 -1.38 -46.78
CA GLU A 1 43.03 -2.82 -47.05
C GLU A 1 42.28 -3.32 -45.82
N GLU A 2 40.96 -3.09 -45.75
CA GLU A 2 39.89 -3.81 -46.51
C GLU A 2 40.05 -5.31 -46.22
N GLU A 3 39.09 -5.99 -45.59
CA GLU A 3 37.78 -6.29 -46.17
C GLU A 3 36.66 -6.39 -45.11
N GLU A 4 35.50 -5.86 -45.51
CA GLU A 4 34.15 -6.15 -45.00
C GLU A 4 33.72 -7.56 -45.46
N GLU A 5 32.95 -8.27 -44.64
CA GLU A 5 31.98 -9.25 -45.16
C GLU A 5 30.73 -9.22 -44.27
N ASP A 6 29.66 -8.74 -44.89
CA ASP A 6 28.25 -8.82 -44.49
C ASP A 6 27.78 -10.27 -44.45
N ASP A 7 26.92 -10.63 -43.49
CA ASP A 7 25.92 -11.67 -43.74
C ASP A 7 24.61 -11.26 -43.07
N ASP A 8 23.65 -10.93 -43.93
CA ASP A 8 22.23 -10.70 -43.67
C ASP A 8 21.56 -12.04 -43.37
N ASP A 9 20.87 -12.15 -42.23
CA ASP A 9 19.80 -13.15 -42.07
C ASP A 9 18.56 -12.44 -41.50
N ASP A 10 17.72 -12.02 -42.44
CA ASP A 10 16.32 -11.65 -42.28
C ASP A 10 15.48 -12.90 -41.95
N GLU A 11 15.06 -13.05 -40.69
CA GLU A 11 13.87 -13.87 -40.35
C GLU A 11 12.77 -12.98 -39.78
N GLU A 12 11.89 -12.52 -40.67
CA GLU A 12 10.63 -11.86 -40.33
C GLU A 12 9.56 -12.89 -39.87
N SER A 13 9.13 -12.72 -38.61
CA SER A 13 7.74 -12.59 -38.15
C SER A 13 6.72 -13.76 -38.28
N ASP A 14 6.25 -14.27 -37.14
CA ASP A 14 4.80 -14.35 -36.80
C ASP A 14 4.60 -14.55 -35.27
N SER A 15 4.22 -13.50 -34.53
CA SER A 15 2.94 -13.29 -33.81
C SER A 15 2.49 -14.46 -32.89
N GLU A 16 2.26 -14.29 -31.58
CA GLU A 16 1.25 -13.44 -30.97
C GLU A 16 1.58 -13.14 -29.48
N ASP A 17 1.41 -11.87 -29.13
CA ASP A 17 1.58 -11.27 -27.82
C ASP A 17 0.27 -11.39 -27.01
N ASP A 18 0.26 -12.20 -25.95
CA ASP A 18 -0.86 -12.29 -25.01
C ASP A 18 -0.63 -11.30 -23.84
N VAL A 19 -0.86 -10.01 -24.12
CA VAL A 19 -0.89 -8.96 -23.08
C VAL A 19 -2.24 -8.97 -22.37
N PRO A 20 -2.32 -9.22 -21.05
CA PRO A 20 -3.55 -9.05 -20.29
C PRO A 20 -4.01 -7.58 -20.22
N LEU A 21 -5.32 -7.42 -20.47
CA LEU A 21 -6.17 -6.23 -20.72
C LEU A 21 -6.12 -5.00 -19.78
N ALA A 22 -5.07 -4.78 -19.00
CA ALA A 22 -4.97 -3.61 -18.11
C ALA A 22 -4.25 -2.39 -18.72
N SER A 23 -3.53 -2.55 -19.84
CA SER A 23 -2.39 -1.65 -20.10
C SER A 23 -2.59 -0.39 -20.95
N LEU A 24 -3.69 -0.09 -21.66
CA LEU A 24 -3.71 1.15 -22.47
C LEU A 24 -5.00 1.96 -22.38
N LYS A 25 -5.29 2.44 -21.16
CA LYS A 25 -6.17 3.61 -20.95
C LYS A 25 -5.33 4.91 -21.01
N SER A 26 -5.37 5.56 -22.19
CA SER A 26 -5.23 7.03 -22.46
C SER A 26 -3.85 7.72 -22.17
N PRO A 27 -3.52 8.93 -22.70
CA PRO A 27 -4.21 9.85 -23.64
C PRO A 27 -3.32 10.54 -24.74
N ALA A 28 -3.99 11.32 -25.60
CA ALA A 28 -3.56 12.62 -26.20
C ALA A 28 -2.81 12.71 -27.56
N LYS A 29 -3.51 13.39 -28.48
CA LYS A 29 -3.07 14.42 -29.46
C LYS A 29 -2.14 14.04 -30.63
N GLY A 30 -2.78 13.82 -31.79
CA GLY A 30 -3.00 14.92 -32.75
C GLY A 30 -2.30 14.85 -34.12
N LYS A 31 -3.10 14.74 -35.21
CA LYS A 31 -3.11 15.58 -36.44
C LYS A 31 -4.08 14.94 -37.46
N LYS A 32 -5.26 15.55 -37.68
CA LYS A 32 -5.69 16.37 -38.85
C LYS A 32 -5.75 15.65 -40.21
N ALA A 33 -6.98 15.39 -40.67
CA ALA A 33 -7.63 15.78 -41.95
C ALA A 33 -8.94 14.98 -42.07
N ALA A 34 -10.01 15.32 -42.79
CA ALA A 34 -10.63 16.52 -43.34
C ALA A 34 -12.07 16.10 -43.76
N ALA A 35 -12.95 17.07 -44.03
CA ALA A 35 -14.35 16.96 -44.50
C ALA A 35 -15.39 16.51 -43.44
N GLY A 36 -16.51 17.18 -43.19
CA GLY A 36 -17.16 18.34 -43.80
C GLY A 36 -18.68 18.15 -43.73
N LYS A 37 -19.41 18.97 -42.94
CA LYS A 37 -20.76 19.53 -43.21
C LYS A 37 -21.43 20.14 -41.95
N ARG A 38 -21.29 21.46 -41.83
CA ARG A 38 -22.33 22.50 -41.61
C ARG A 38 -23.74 22.05 -41.15
N ASN A 39 -24.20 22.49 -39.96
CA ASN A 39 -25.23 23.55 -39.85
C ASN A 39 -25.43 24.08 -38.41
N GLU A 40 -25.89 25.33 -38.34
CA GLU A 40 -25.92 26.27 -37.21
C GLU A 40 -27.15 26.21 -36.27
N LYS A 41 -26.98 26.89 -35.11
CA LYS A 41 -27.95 27.68 -34.29
C LYS A 41 -28.69 27.05 -33.07
N LYS A 42 -28.23 27.50 -31.88
CA LYS A 42 -28.99 27.84 -30.65
C LYS A 42 -29.56 29.30 -30.81
N PRO A 43 -30.29 29.96 -29.85
CA PRO A 43 -30.69 29.61 -28.48
C PRO A 43 -32.11 30.10 -28.03
N ALA A 44 -32.38 30.00 -26.70
CA ALA A 44 -33.25 30.86 -25.87
C ALA A 44 -34.79 30.55 -25.89
N ALA A 45 -35.60 30.74 -24.83
CA ALA A 45 -35.46 31.16 -23.43
C ALA A 45 -36.85 31.09 -22.71
N LYS A 46 -36.85 31.07 -21.37
CA LYS A 46 -37.91 31.56 -20.40
C LYS A 46 -39.27 30.80 -20.43
N LYS A 47 -40.08 30.67 -19.38
CA LYS A 47 -40.20 31.23 -18.01
C LYS A 47 -41.22 30.36 -17.22
N LYS A 48 -41.00 30.25 -15.91
CA LYS A 48 -41.96 30.23 -14.76
C LYS A 48 -43.45 29.89 -15.02
N THR A 49 -44.01 28.95 -14.24
CA THR A 49 -44.90 29.26 -13.09
C THR A 49 -45.25 28.01 -12.27
N ALA A 50 -45.35 28.20 -10.97
CA ALA A 50 -45.75 27.23 -9.96
C ALA A 50 -47.28 27.05 -9.91
N ALA A 51 -47.74 25.83 -9.56
CA ALA A 51 -48.84 25.58 -8.62
C ALA A 51 -49.11 24.06 -8.48
N LYS A 52 -48.80 23.49 -7.31
CA LYS A 52 -49.56 22.37 -6.70
C LYS A 52 -50.86 22.96 -6.09
N PRO A 53 -51.90 22.22 -5.62
CA PRO A 53 -51.97 20.77 -5.34
C PRO A 53 -53.30 20.06 -5.73
N LYS A 54 -53.32 18.72 -5.77
CA LYS A 54 -54.20 17.86 -4.92
C LYS A 54 -54.14 16.38 -5.31
N LYS A 55 -54.20 15.54 -4.26
CA LYS A 55 -54.22 14.08 -4.22
C LYS A 55 -55.43 13.49 -4.95
N LYS A 56 -55.27 12.32 -5.61
CA LYS A 56 -56.10 11.11 -5.39
C LYS A 56 -55.54 9.88 -6.13
N ALA A 57 -55.43 8.80 -5.35
CA ALA A 57 -55.56 7.37 -5.60
C ALA A 57 -55.15 6.72 -6.94
N ALA A 58 -54.17 5.81 -6.79
CA ALA A 58 -54.06 4.45 -7.33
C ALA A 58 -54.87 4.02 -8.57
N ALA A 59 -54.15 3.66 -9.64
CA ALA A 59 -54.48 2.50 -10.47
C ALA A 59 -53.23 1.97 -11.21
N LYS A 60 -53.21 0.65 -11.37
CA LYS A 60 -52.09 -0.22 -11.76
C LYS A 60 -51.68 -0.04 -13.23
N THR A 61 -50.38 -0.08 -13.52
CA THR A 61 -49.89 -0.53 -14.83
C THR A 61 -48.54 -1.24 -14.69
N LYS A 62 -48.53 -2.51 -15.09
CA LYS A 62 -47.38 -3.43 -15.10
C LYS A 62 -46.28 -2.89 -16.03
N LYS A 63 -45.06 -2.70 -15.51
CA LYS A 63 -43.84 -2.69 -16.33
C LYS A 63 -42.93 -3.80 -15.85
N LYS A 64 -42.69 -4.76 -16.74
CA LYS A 64 -41.70 -5.85 -16.62
C LYS A 64 -40.34 -5.24 -16.28
N ALA A 65 -39.81 -5.55 -15.10
CA ALA A 65 -38.40 -5.38 -14.80
C ALA A 65 -37.64 -6.55 -15.45
N ASN A 66 -36.75 -6.21 -16.37
CA ASN A 66 -35.84 -7.17 -17.00
C ASN A 66 -34.82 -7.57 -15.93
N GLY A 67 -34.84 -8.84 -15.52
CA GLY A 67 -33.90 -9.37 -14.55
C GLY A 67 -32.51 -9.49 -15.18
N SER A 68 -31.66 -8.50 -14.91
CA SER A 68 -30.22 -8.67 -15.08
C SER A 68 -29.75 -9.65 -14.02
N LYS A 69 -29.41 -10.85 -14.50
CA LYS A 69 -28.76 -11.94 -13.78
C LYS A 69 -27.48 -11.37 -13.15
N GLN A 70 -27.51 -11.08 -11.85
CA GLN A 70 -26.30 -10.84 -11.08
C GLN A 70 -25.53 -12.16 -11.06
N VAL A 71 -24.50 -12.23 -11.90
CA VAL A 71 -23.43 -13.20 -11.76
C VAL A 71 -22.86 -12.94 -10.37
N ALA A 72 -23.04 -13.92 -9.48
CA ALA A 72 -22.43 -13.91 -8.17
C ALA A 72 -20.93 -13.76 -8.39
N ALA A 73 -20.39 -12.60 -8.03
CA ALA A 73 -18.97 -12.44 -7.86
C ALA A 73 -18.59 -13.47 -6.80
N ASN A 74 -17.91 -14.52 -7.24
CA ASN A 74 -17.36 -15.56 -6.41
C ASN A 74 -16.45 -14.83 -5.42
N SER A 75 -16.95 -14.58 -4.21
CA SER A 75 -16.14 -14.04 -3.13
C SER A 75 -15.07 -15.08 -2.89
N SER A 76 -13.86 -14.81 -3.40
CA SER A 76 -12.65 -15.52 -3.00
C SER A 76 -12.69 -15.57 -1.48
N SER A 77 -12.94 -16.75 -0.93
CA SER A 77 -12.95 -16.98 0.49
C SER A 77 -11.56 -16.62 0.99
N SER A 78 -11.40 -15.37 1.42
CA SER A 78 -10.20 -14.91 2.09
C SER A 78 -9.99 -15.86 3.24
N SER A 79 -8.94 -16.68 3.15
CA SER A 79 -8.46 -17.46 4.28
C SER A 79 -8.36 -16.50 5.46
N GLU A 80 -9.01 -16.82 6.57
CA GLU A 80 -8.83 -16.00 7.77
C GLU A 80 -7.33 -15.99 8.12
N PRO A 81 -6.80 -14.82 8.50
CA PRO A 81 -5.39 -14.72 8.86
C PRO A 81 -5.09 -15.69 10.00
N THR A 82 -4.08 -16.54 9.89
CA THR A 82 -3.76 -17.53 10.93
C THR A 82 -2.93 -16.96 12.07
N THR A 83 -2.45 -15.71 11.95
CA THR A 83 -1.55 -15.05 12.90
C THR A 83 -2.24 -13.92 13.66
N ALA A 84 -1.71 -13.58 14.84
CA ALA A 84 -2.19 -12.46 15.65
C ALA A 84 -2.04 -11.12 14.93
N SER A 85 -0.91 -10.96 14.22
CA SER A 85 -0.65 -9.80 13.38
C SER A 85 -1.67 -9.66 12.26
N GLY A 86 -1.97 -10.74 11.53
CA GLY A 86 -2.95 -10.72 10.44
C GLY A 86 -4.37 -10.36 10.93
N HIS A 87 -4.77 -10.89 12.08
CA HIS A 87 -6.06 -10.51 12.71
C HIS A 87 -6.10 -9.03 13.08
N MET A 88 -5.04 -8.51 13.69
CA MET A 88 -4.99 -7.11 14.09
C MET A 88 -4.97 -6.18 12.87
N TYR A 89 -4.18 -6.48 11.84
CA TYR A 89 -4.09 -5.68 10.62
C TYR A 89 -5.45 -5.59 9.90
N ALA A 90 -6.19 -6.69 9.86
CA ALA A 90 -7.49 -6.73 9.20
C ALA A 90 -8.62 -6.06 10.00
N LYS A 91 -8.61 -6.21 11.34
CA LYS A 91 -9.80 -5.96 12.18
C LYS A 91 -9.61 -4.87 13.24
N SER A 92 -8.44 -4.25 13.35
CA SER A 92 -8.19 -3.21 14.37
C SER A 92 -7.42 -2.01 13.80
N ASP A 93 -7.82 -0.81 14.22
CA ASP A 93 -7.07 0.40 13.87
C ASP A 93 -5.67 0.44 14.50
N LYS A 94 -5.47 -0.17 15.69
CA LYS A 94 -4.12 -0.36 16.26
C LYS A 94 -3.25 -1.23 15.35
N GLY A 95 -3.82 -2.26 14.72
CA GLY A 95 -3.10 -3.09 13.76
C GLY A 95 -2.63 -2.28 12.55
N LYS A 96 -3.52 -1.48 11.96
CA LYS A 96 -3.16 -0.58 10.85
C LYS A 96 -2.11 0.44 11.26
N LEU A 97 -2.16 0.93 12.50
CA LEU A 97 -1.18 1.85 13.05
C LEU A 97 0.20 1.18 13.16
N ILE A 98 0.27 -0.02 13.74
CA ILE A 98 1.51 -0.80 13.81
C ILE A 98 2.07 -1.07 12.41
N GLN A 99 1.22 -1.45 11.46
CA GLN A 99 1.64 -1.66 10.07
C GLN A 99 2.20 -0.37 9.44
N SER A 100 1.55 0.77 9.68
CA SER A 100 1.99 2.06 9.15
C SER A 100 3.34 2.49 9.74
N VAL A 101 3.57 2.24 11.03
CA VAL A 101 4.87 2.45 11.68
C VAL A 101 5.91 1.48 11.12
N LEU A 102 5.60 0.19 10.98
CA LEU A 102 6.52 -0.82 10.44
C LEU A 102 6.94 -0.52 8.99
N CYS A 103 6.11 0.09 8.15
CA CYS A 103 6.55 0.51 6.82
C CYS A 103 7.56 1.66 6.83
N ARG A 104 7.74 2.33 7.97
CA ARG A 104 8.50 3.58 8.12
C ARG A 104 9.39 3.57 9.36
N TRP A 105 9.68 2.39 9.90
CA TRP A 105 10.34 2.27 11.21
C TRP A 105 11.73 2.89 11.18
N TRP A 106 12.42 2.80 10.04
CA TRP A 106 13.78 3.29 9.86
C TRP A 106 13.89 4.82 9.95
N TYR A 107 12.77 5.54 9.86
CA TYR A 107 12.74 6.99 10.03
C TYR A 107 12.60 7.42 11.51
N VAL A 108 12.35 6.51 12.44
CA VAL A 108 12.10 6.85 13.86
C VAL A 108 12.85 5.96 14.86
N VAL A 109 13.22 4.74 14.46
CA VAL A 109 13.98 3.82 15.30
C VAL A 109 15.34 3.58 14.67
N THR A 110 16.41 3.84 15.42
CA THR A 110 17.76 3.38 15.09
C THR A 110 17.91 1.94 15.58
N TRP A 111 17.96 0.99 14.64
CA TRP A 111 18.21 -0.41 14.94
C TRP A 111 19.01 -1.05 13.78
N PRO A 112 20.02 -1.88 14.08
CA PRO A 112 20.49 -2.27 15.42
C PRO A 112 21.36 -1.19 16.09
N ASP A 113 21.53 -1.30 17.41
CA ASP A 113 22.51 -0.49 18.14
C ASP A 113 23.93 -0.98 17.82
N LEU A 114 24.63 -0.26 16.96
CA LEU A 114 25.97 -0.63 16.49
C LEU A 114 27.01 -0.66 17.62
N ALA A 115 26.80 0.09 18.71
CA ALA A 115 27.72 0.11 19.83
C ALA A 115 27.60 -1.15 20.72
N ALA A 116 26.42 -1.79 20.72
CA ALA A 116 26.16 -3.00 21.50
C ALA A 116 26.59 -4.29 20.77
N ILE A 117 26.96 -4.20 19.49
CA ILE A 117 27.31 -5.37 18.67
C ILE A 117 28.76 -5.80 18.98
N PRO A 118 28.98 -7.07 19.40
CA PRO A 118 30.32 -7.58 19.61
C PRO A 118 31.08 -7.71 18.28
N PRO A 119 32.43 -7.69 18.30
CA PRO A 119 33.24 -7.90 17.11
C PRO A 119 32.99 -9.29 16.49
N VAL A 120 33.33 -9.43 15.21
CA VAL A 120 33.12 -10.65 14.42
C VAL A 120 33.74 -11.88 15.14
N PRO A 121 32.94 -12.90 15.46
CA PRO A 121 33.45 -14.13 16.06
C PRO A 121 34.41 -14.88 15.13
N ARG A 122 35.33 -15.66 15.70
CA ARG A 122 36.28 -16.48 14.92
C ARG A 122 35.53 -17.54 14.11
N HIS A 123 35.91 -17.74 12.85
CA HIS A 123 35.27 -18.65 11.88
C HIS A 123 33.94 -18.16 11.30
N TYR A 124 33.52 -16.96 11.69
CA TYR A 124 32.35 -16.31 11.15
C TYR A 124 32.75 -15.10 10.30
N ASP A 125 31.95 -14.84 9.27
CA ASP A 125 32.03 -13.64 8.45
C ASP A 125 30.79 -12.75 8.68
N ALA A 126 31.01 -11.44 8.67
CA ALA A 126 29.94 -10.45 8.75
C ALA A 126 29.12 -10.44 7.46
N LEU A 127 27.80 -10.45 7.62
CA LEU A 127 26.89 -10.36 6.50
C LEU A 127 26.71 -8.90 6.08
N ASP A 128 27.08 -8.58 4.84
CA ASP A 128 27.01 -7.22 4.33
C ASP A 128 25.57 -6.68 4.35
N GLY A 129 25.41 -5.43 4.75
CA GLY A 129 24.10 -4.79 4.97
C GLY A 129 23.34 -5.26 6.23
N PHE A 130 23.84 -6.25 6.97
CA PHE A 130 23.21 -6.77 8.19
C PHE A 130 24.16 -6.69 9.40
N PRO A 131 24.39 -5.48 9.95
CA PRO A 131 25.28 -5.31 11.09
C PRO A 131 24.86 -6.19 12.28
N GLY A 132 25.80 -6.94 12.84
CA GLY A 132 25.58 -7.86 13.96
C GLY A 132 25.03 -9.24 13.59
N VAL A 133 24.87 -9.52 12.29
CA VAL A 133 24.58 -10.86 11.78
C VAL A 133 25.83 -11.46 11.17
N TYR A 134 26.16 -12.67 11.58
CA TYR A 134 27.34 -13.39 11.13
C TYR A 134 26.98 -14.78 10.60
N VAL A 135 27.68 -15.24 9.57
CA VAL A 135 27.54 -16.59 9.02
C VAL A 135 28.84 -17.36 9.23
N CYS A 136 28.74 -18.59 9.71
CA CYS A 136 29.90 -19.46 9.86
C CYS A 136 30.37 -19.92 8.48
N THR A 137 31.61 -19.59 8.11
CA THR A 137 32.20 -19.92 6.80
C THR A 137 33.32 -20.95 6.89
N SER A 138 33.74 -21.33 8.10
CA SER A 138 34.76 -22.36 8.32
C SER A 138 34.51 -23.21 9.57
N GLY A 139 35.03 -24.43 9.59
CA GLY A 139 34.89 -25.37 10.72
C GLY A 139 33.70 -26.31 10.61
N ASP A 140 33.25 -26.86 11.75
CA ASP A 140 32.18 -27.87 11.80
C ASP A 140 30.77 -27.24 11.70
N ASP A 141 30.65 -25.96 12.03
CA ASP A 141 29.39 -25.21 12.13
C ASP A 141 29.05 -24.41 10.85
N VAL A 142 29.68 -24.73 9.71
CA VAL A 142 29.49 -23.99 8.44
C VAL A 142 28.02 -23.86 8.07
N GLY A 143 27.59 -22.64 7.73
CA GLY A 143 26.20 -22.30 7.40
C GLY A 143 25.35 -21.87 8.60
N LYS A 144 25.85 -21.97 9.83
CA LYS A 144 25.15 -21.46 11.02
C LYS A 144 25.15 -19.93 11.05
N ILE A 145 23.99 -19.34 11.30
CA ILE A 145 23.80 -17.89 11.42
C ILE A 145 23.78 -17.51 12.91
N LEU A 146 24.59 -16.52 13.28
CA LEU A 146 24.57 -15.86 14.58
C LEU A 146 24.01 -14.46 14.41
N ASP A 147 22.96 -14.14 15.18
CA ASP A 147 22.40 -12.80 15.25
C ASP A 147 22.62 -12.24 16.65
N HIS A 148 23.48 -11.24 16.77
CA HIS A 148 23.77 -10.54 18.03
C HIS A 148 22.95 -9.27 18.23
N ARG A 149 22.06 -8.94 17.28
CA ARG A 149 21.19 -7.78 17.42
C ARG A 149 20.19 -8.05 18.53
N ASP A 150 19.86 -7.03 19.31
CA ASP A 150 18.91 -7.18 20.39
C ASP A 150 17.48 -7.42 19.85
N PRO A 151 16.87 -8.59 20.14
CA PRO A 151 15.53 -8.90 19.68
C PRO A 151 14.45 -8.07 20.41
N ALA A 152 14.73 -7.49 21.58
CA ALA A 152 13.77 -6.71 22.35
C ALA A 152 13.53 -5.31 21.75
N THR A 153 14.55 -4.73 21.10
CA THR A 153 14.47 -3.43 20.43
C THR A 153 14.16 -3.55 18.93
N CYS A 154 14.12 -4.77 18.39
CA CYS A 154 13.84 -5.01 16.98
C CYS A 154 12.47 -4.41 16.56
N PRO A 155 12.40 -3.68 15.43
CA PRO A 155 11.18 -3.11 14.89
C PRO A 155 10.29 -4.21 14.29
N CYS A 156 9.63 -4.97 15.17
CA CYS A 156 8.74 -6.07 14.79
C CYS A 156 7.34 -5.88 15.39
N PHE A 157 6.36 -6.59 14.83
CA PHE A 157 4.97 -6.54 15.31
C PHE A 157 4.87 -6.80 16.81
N SER A 158 5.55 -7.84 17.32
CA SER A 158 5.46 -8.23 18.72
C SER A 158 5.94 -7.13 19.67
N ASN A 159 6.96 -6.36 19.29
CA ASN A 159 7.47 -5.26 20.12
C ASN A 159 6.56 -4.03 20.03
N PHE A 160 6.05 -3.70 18.84
CA PHE A 160 5.15 -2.56 18.67
C PHE A 160 3.73 -2.82 19.19
N ALA A 161 3.26 -4.05 19.19
CA ALA A 161 1.94 -4.40 19.70
C ALA A 161 1.84 -4.24 21.23
N LYS A 162 2.97 -4.30 21.94
CA LYS A 162 3.09 -4.05 23.39
C LYS A 162 3.04 -2.55 23.74
N LYS A 163 3.38 -1.66 22.79
CA LYS A 163 3.28 -0.21 22.98
C LYS A 163 1.82 0.24 23.01
N THR A 164 1.55 1.39 23.62
CA THR A 164 0.21 1.98 23.60
C THR A 164 -0.09 2.57 22.22
N SER A 165 -1.38 2.74 21.90
CA SER A 165 -1.74 3.39 20.63
C SER A 165 -1.27 4.86 20.58
N GLU A 166 -1.12 5.52 21.74
CA GLU A 166 -0.57 6.88 21.83
C GLU A 166 0.90 6.95 21.42
N GLU A 167 1.74 6.07 21.99
CA GLU A 167 3.16 5.96 21.61
C GLU A 167 3.31 5.63 20.12
N LEU A 168 2.45 4.75 19.60
CA LEU A 168 2.48 4.39 18.17
C LEU A 168 2.09 5.57 17.26
N VAL A 169 1.14 6.42 17.66
CA VAL A 169 0.80 7.65 16.92
C VAL A 169 1.97 8.62 16.92
N GLU A 170 2.59 8.85 18.08
CA GLU A 170 3.75 9.74 18.20
C GLU A 170 4.92 9.27 17.33
N MET A 171 5.24 7.96 17.38
CA MET A 171 6.26 7.38 16.52
C MET A 171 5.91 7.52 15.03
N LEU A 172 4.65 7.30 14.64
CA LEU A 172 4.24 7.44 13.25
C LEU A 172 4.37 8.88 12.75
N VAL A 173 3.93 9.86 13.56
CA VAL A 173 4.03 11.29 13.21
C VAL A 173 5.50 11.69 13.07
N THR A 174 6.36 11.25 13.99
CA THR A 174 7.80 11.52 13.94
C THR A 174 8.44 10.89 12.70
N ALA A 175 8.09 9.63 12.40
CA ALA A 175 8.57 8.94 11.20
C ALA A 175 8.14 9.67 9.92
N ILE A 176 6.89 10.16 9.87
CA ILE A 176 6.39 10.93 8.72
C ILE A 176 7.16 12.24 8.56
N ALA A 177 7.42 12.97 9.65
CA ALA A 177 8.18 14.22 9.59
C ALA A 177 9.60 14.00 9.04
N ASN A 178 10.30 13.00 9.56
CA ASN A 178 11.66 12.64 9.11
C ASN A 178 11.66 12.13 7.66
N GLN A 179 10.65 11.36 7.27
CA GLN A 179 10.48 10.92 5.88
C GLN A 179 10.23 12.11 4.93
N LYS A 180 9.41 13.08 5.34
CA LYS A 180 9.15 14.29 4.54
C LYS A 180 10.41 15.12 4.35
N GLU A 181 11.20 15.29 5.41
CA GLU A 181 12.47 16.04 5.34
C GLU A 181 13.43 15.40 4.32
N GLN A 182 13.65 14.09 4.40
CA GLN A 182 14.51 13.38 3.44
C GLN A 182 13.96 13.42 2.01
N LEU A 183 12.63 13.35 1.86
CA LEU A 183 12.00 13.42 0.55
C LEU A 183 12.16 14.80 -0.10
N ILE A 184 12.00 15.87 0.69
CA ILE A 184 12.19 17.25 0.22
C ILE A 184 13.65 17.49 -0.16
N ASP A 185 14.60 16.95 0.60
CA ASP A 185 16.03 17.05 0.30
C ASP A 185 16.41 16.32 -1.00
N ALA A 186 15.81 15.15 -1.25
CA ALA A 186 16.12 14.33 -2.43
C ALA A 186 15.37 14.74 -3.71
N GLU A 187 14.07 15.06 -3.62
CA GLU A 187 13.17 15.24 -4.77
C GLU A 187 12.57 16.64 -4.86
N GLY A 188 12.65 17.45 -3.80
CA GLY A 188 11.98 18.74 -3.69
C GLY A 188 10.54 18.65 -3.17
N GLU A 189 9.86 19.80 -3.12
CA GLU A 189 8.51 19.93 -2.54
C GLU A 189 7.38 19.50 -3.51
N GLY A 190 6.26 19.04 -2.96
CA GLY A 190 5.00 18.89 -3.70
C GLY A 190 4.84 17.54 -4.42
N THR A 191 5.64 16.54 -4.05
CA THR A 191 5.55 15.19 -4.61
C THR A 191 4.22 14.50 -4.25
N ALA A 192 3.83 13.48 -5.02
CA ALA A 192 2.64 12.69 -4.73
C ALA A 192 2.76 12.00 -3.36
N THR A 193 3.95 11.49 -3.06
CA THR A 193 4.29 10.84 -1.79
C THR A 193 4.11 11.78 -0.60
N GLU A 194 4.48 13.06 -0.72
CA GLU A 194 4.25 14.06 0.34
C GLU A 194 2.76 14.18 0.69
N ARG A 195 1.89 14.21 -0.31
CA ARG A 195 0.44 14.30 -0.11
C ARG A 195 -0.15 13.05 0.53
N GLU A 196 0.43 11.88 0.28
CA GLU A 196 0.04 10.63 0.95
C GLU A 196 0.47 10.64 2.41
N LEU A 197 1.68 11.13 2.69
CA LEU A 197 2.18 11.31 4.05
C LEU A 197 1.31 12.28 4.86
N ASP A 198 0.87 13.40 4.27
CA ASP A 198 -0.05 14.33 4.92
C ASP A 198 -1.44 13.74 5.17
N GLN A 199 -1.91 12.83 4.32
CA GLN A 199 -3.16 12.09 4.56
C GLN A 199 -3.01 11.11 5.72
N LEU A 200 -1.88 10.40 5.76
CA LEU A 200 -1.57 9.45 6.81
C LEU A 200 -1.40 10.16 8.17
N GLU A 201 -0.69 11.29 8.20
CA GLU A 201 -0.51 12.09 9.41
C GLU A 201 -1.86 12.59 9.95
N ARG A 202 -2.73 13.11 9.07
CA ARG A 202 -4.08 13.54 9.45
C ARG A 202 -4.94 12.39 9.97
N TRP A 203 -4.79 11.18 9.41
CA TRP A 203 -5.46 10.00 9.94
C TRP A 203 -4.94 9.65 11.33
N ALA A 204 -3.61 9.58 11.51
CA ALA A 204 -2.98 9.23 12.77
C ALA A 204 -3.38 10.19 13.90
N ARG A 205 -3.37 11.50 13.64
CA ARG A 205 -3.77 12.54 14.61
C ARG A 205 -5.26 12.54 14.98
N LYS A 206 -6.11 11.98 14.12
CA LYS A 206 -7.57 11.86 14.37
C LYS A 206 -7.96 10.54 15.02
N LEU A 207 -7.01 9.62 15.15
CA LEU A 207 -7.28 8.29 15.69
C LEU A 207 -7.61 8.39 17.17
N ASP A 208 -8.70 7.74 17.59
CA ASP A 208 -9.02 7.56 19.01
C ASP A 208 -8.18 6.40 19.57
N THR A 209 -7.10 6.75 20.25
CA THR A 209 -6.10 5.81 20.80
C THR A 209 -6.71 4.87 21.82
N ALA A 210 -7.58 5.39 22.71
CA ALA A 210 -8.26 4.60 23.73
C ALA A 210 -9.27 3.61 23.13
N LYS A 211 -9.93 3.97 22.02
CA LYS A 211 -10.77 3.04 21.27
C LYS A 211 -9.93 1.98 20.55
N ALA A 212 -8.82 2.37 19.92
CA ALA A 212 -7.95 1.47 19.18
C ALA A 212 -7.35 0.37 20.08
N ASP A 213 -6.87 0.73 21.27
CA ASP A 213 -6.34 -0.25 22.25
C ASP A 213 -7.44 -1.21 22.75
N ARG A 214 -8.66 -0.69 23.02
CA ARG A 214 -9.79 -1.53 23.42
C ARG A 214 -10.22 -2.51 22.33
N GLU A 215 -10.25 -2.06 21.07
CA GLU A 215 -10.57 -2.90 19.93
C GLU A 215 -9.51 -3.99 19.72
N ALA A 216 -8.22 -3.63 19.80
CA ALA A 216 -7.12 -4.59 19.70
C ALA A 216 -7.26 -5.73 20.72
N GLY A 217 -7.53 -5.38 22.00
CA GLY A 217 -7.77 -6.38 23.04
C GLY A 217 -8.97 -7.29 22.75
N ARG A 218 -10.04 -6.75 22.15
CA ARG A 218 -11.21 -7.55 21.74
C ARG A 218 -10.88 -8.48 20.58
N VAL A 219 -10.16 -8.00 19.56
CA VAL A 219 -9.76 -8.79 18.39
C VAL A 219 -8.90 -9.97 18.79
N LEU A 220 -7.90 -9.74 19.65
CA LEU A 220 -7.02 -10.79 20.16
C LEU A 220 -7.78 -11.82 20.99
N LYS A 221 -8.66 -11.35 21.89
CA LYS A 221 -9.50 -12.24 22.70
C LYS A 221 -10.46 -13.07 21.83
N ALA A 222 -11.07 -12.47 20.81
CA ALA A 222 -11.95 -13.18 19.88
C ALA A 222 -11.20 -14.24 19.07
N ALA A 223 -9.96 -13.93 18.67
CA ALA A 223 -9.09 -14.87 17.96
C ALA A 223 -8.43 -15.91 18.89
N LYS A 224 -8.61 -15.82 20.22
CA LYS A 224 -7.90 -16.61 21.23
C LYS A 224 -6.37 -16.51 21.10
N MET A 225 -5.89 -15.33 20.73
CA MET A 225 -4.47 -15.04 20.55
C MET A 225 -3.96 -14.09 21.62
N VAL A 226 -2.68 -14.19 21.94
CA VAL A 226 -1.97 -13.33 22.90
C VAL A 226 -0.75 -12.73 22.17
N ILE A 227 -0.38 -11.50 22.53
CA ILE A 227 0.82 -10.80 22.05
C ILE A 227 2.00 -11.14 22.96
#